data_AF-A0A662BF37-F1
#
_entry.id   AF-A0A662BF37-F1
#
_cell.length_a   1.000
_cell.length_b   1.000
_cell.length_c   1.000
_cell.angle_alpha   90.00
_cell.angle_beta   90.00
_cell.angle_gamma   90.00
#
_symmetry.space_group_name_H-M   'P 1'
#
loop_
_entity.id
_entity.type
_entity.pdbx_description
1 polymer ?
#
loop_
_entity_poly.entity_id
_entity_poly.type
_entity_poly.pdbx_seq_one_letter_code
_entity_poly.pdbx_strand_id
1 'polypeptide(L)' 'MTEDLTEQQDKVDALILEDLKIAGINYNCFRFKQWAIIIGVKMCTPPNLKSRLVYECLFEDGFIDYVPLSDIKNYLIEPR' A
#
# COMPACT_ATOMS: atom_id res chain seq x y z
N MET A 1 -35.54 19.19 20.57
CA MET A 1 -35.37 18.55 19.26
C MET A 1 -33.89 18.60 18.99
N THR A 2 -33.20 17.58 19.49
CA THR A 2 -31.74 17.47 19.43
C THR A 2 -31.48 16.56 18.25
N GLU A 3 -31.26 17.16 17.08
CA GLU A 3 -31.04 16.40 15.86
C GLU A 3 -29.77 15.57 15.99
N ASP A 4 -29.93 14.31 15.60
CA ASP A 4 -28.96 13.22 15.62
C ASP A 4 -27.61 13.62 15.02
N LEU A 5 -26.57 13.61 15.84
CA LEU A 5 -25.17 13.72 15.40
C LEU A 5 -24.59 12.35 14.96
N THR A 6 -25.42 11.32 14.82
CA THR A 6 -24.99 9.93 14.56
C THR A 6 -24.78 9.59 13.09
N GLU A 7 -25.23 10.41 12.14
CA GLU A 7 -25.14 10.06 10.70
C GLU A 7 -23.92 10.62 9.96
N GLN A 8 -23.01 11.36 10.63
CA GLN A 8 -21.80 11.91 9.97
C GLN A 8 -20.57 11.01 10.02
N GLN A 9 -20.67 9.76 10.50
CA GLN A 9 -19.50 8.95 10.82
C GLN A 9 -18.97 8.03 9.70
N ASP A 10 -19.74 7.75 8.63
CA ASP A 10 -19.41 6.66 7.68
C ASP A 10 -19.30 7.09 6.21
N LYS A 11 -18.51 8.14 5.93
CA LYS A 11 -17.91 8.34 4.61
C LYS A 11 -16.43 8.68 4.74
N VAL A 12 -15.67 7.73 5.30
CA VAL A 12 -14.31 7.56 4.79
C VAL A 12 -14.52 6.91 3.45
N ASP A 13 -14.53 7.70 2.38
CA ASP A 13 -14.39 7.18 1.03
C ASP A 13 -13.23 6.20 1.10
N ALA A 14 -13.53 4.90 1.03
CA ALA A 14 -12.49 3.89 0.94
C ALA A 14 -11.68 4.34 -0.25
N LEU A 15 -10.45 4.82 0.00
CA LEU A 15 -9.59 5.34 -1.03
C LEU A 15 -9.46 4.18 -2.02
N ILE A 16 -10.23 4.24 -3.11
CA ILE A 16 -10.17 3.25 -4.16
C ILE A 16 -8.78 3.48 -4.69
N LEU A 17 -7.83 2.66 -4.22
CA LEU A 17 -6.60 2.44 -4.95
C LEU A 17 -7.12 1.91 -6.27
N GLU A 18 -7.23 2.82 -7.25
CA GLU A 18 -7.40 2.46 -8.65
C GLU A 18 -6.44 1.28 -8.89
N ASP A 19 -6.83 0.34 -9.73
CA ASP A 19 -6.04 -0.86 -10.03
C ASP A 19 -4.58 -0.44 -10.32
N LEU A 20 -3.69 -0.51 -9.32
CA LEU A 20 -2.35 0.07 -9.34
C LEU A 20 -1.35 -1.07 -9.22
N LYS A 21 -0.24 -0.96 -9.95
CA LYS A 21 0.89 -1.87 -9.87
C LYS A 21 2.16 -1.12 -9.47
N ILE A 22 3.07 -1.82 -8.81
CA ILE A 22 4.34 -1.30 -8.32
C ILE A 22 5.50 -2.21 -8.75
N ALA A 23 6.62 -1.62 -9.15
CA ALA A 23 7.86 -2.34 -9.43
C ALA A 23 9.08 -1.58 -8.90
N GLY A 24 10.05 -2.29 -8.34
CA GLY A 24 11.32 -1.70 -7.91
C GLY A 24 12.16 -1.24 -9.10
N ILE A 25 12.72 -0.02 -9.04
CA ILE A 25 13.54 0.57 -10.11
C ILE A 25 15.05 0.54 -9.83
N ASN A 26 15.46 0.12 -8.62
CA ASN A 26 16.86 -0.05 -8.27
C ASN A 26 17.21 -1.53 -8.09
N TYR A 27 18.43 -1.93 -8.45
CA TYR A 27 18.89 -3.33 -8.34
C TYR A 27 18.92 -3.84 -6.89
N ASN A 28 18.97 -2.93 -5.92
CA ASN A 28 18.90 -3.24 -4.49
C ASN A 28 17.46 -3.44 -3.98
N CYS A 29 16.45 -3.13 -4.79
CA CYS A 29 15.07 -3.43 -4.44
C CYS A 29 14.85 -4.94 -4.49
N PHE A 30 14.26 -5.48 -3.43
CA PHE A 30 13.73 -6.83 -3.48
C PHE A 30 12.71 -6.92 -4.63
N ARG A 31 12.87 -7.94 -5.48
CA ARG A 31 12.07 -8.14 -6.70
C ARG A 31 12.14 -6.99 -7.71
N PHE A 32 13.35 -6.45 -7.91
CA PHE A 32 13.69 -5.49 -8.97
C PHE A 32 13.07 -5.85 -10.34
N LYS A 33 12.43 -4.86 -10.98
CA LYS A 33 11.71 -4.96 -12.27
C LYS A 33 10.55 -5.97 -12.33
N GLN A 34 10.16 -6.58 -11.22
CA GLN A 34 8.95 -7.41 -11.17
C GLN A 34 7.78 -6.55 -10.71
N TRP A 35 6.68 -6.63 -11.45
CA TRP A 35 5.45 -5.93 -11.11
C TRP A 35 4.66 -6.71 -10.06
N ALA A 36 4.10 -5.99 -9.09
CA ALA A 36 3.14 -6.48 -8.13
C ALA A 36 1.90 -5.58 -8.12
N ILE A 37 0.74 -6.14 -7.83
CA ILE A 37 -0.50 -5.39 -7.66
C ILE A 37 -0.54 -4.83 -6.25
N ILE A 38 -0.83 -3.54 -6.09
CA ILE A 38 -1.07 -2.95 -4.78
C ILE A 38 -2.50 -3.35 -4.36
N ILE A 39 -2.62 -4.20 -3.35
CA ILE A 39 -3.91 -4.73 -2.87
C ILE A 39 -4.41 -4.02 -1.61
N GLY A 40 -3.60 -3.15 -1.02
CA GLY A 40 -4.02 -2.33 0.12
C GLY A 40 -2.89 -1.54 0.76
N VAL A 41 -3.23 -0.84 1.84
CA VAL A 41 -2.30 -0.13 2.71
C VAL A 41 -2.47 -0.65 4.13
N LYS A 42 -1.37 -0.99 4.80
CA LYS A 42 -1.35 -1.54 6.16
C LYS A 42 -0.33 -0.84 7.04
N MET A 43 -0.53 -0.90 8.35
CA MET A 43 0.49 -0.55 9.33
C MET A 43 1.32 -1.78 9.64
N CYS A 44 2.62 -1.74 9.35
CA CYS A 44 3.55 -2.83 9.63
C CYS A 44 4.49 -2.44 10.78
N THR A 45 4.73 -3.35 11.72
CA THR A 45 5.66 -3.16 12.85
C THR A 45 6.71 -4.28 12.84
N PRO A 46 7.80 -4.14 12.05
CA PRO A 46 8.85 -5.15 12.03
C PRO A 46 9.56 -5.24 13.39
N PRO A 47 10.12 -6.40 13.76
CA PRO A 47 10.93 -6.52 14.96
C PRO A 47 12.06 -5.49 14.98
N ASN A 48 12.22 -4.80 16.12
CA ASN A 48 13.27 -3.79 16.34
C ASN A 48 13.18 -2.53 15.46
N LEU A 49 12.07 -2.31 14.76
CA LEU A 49 11.83 -1.11 13.97
C LEU A 49 10.53 -0.42 14.39
N LYS A 50 10.42 0.88 14.11
CA LYS A 50 9.19 1.63 14.33
C LYS A 50 8.10 1.17 13.35
N SER A 51 6.86 1.23 13.82
CA SER A 51 5.69 1.03 12.97
C SER A 51 5.68 2.04 11.82
N ARG A 52 5.30 1.58 10.62
CA ARG A 52 5.22 2.41 9.42
C ARG A 52 4.13 1.92 8.49
N LEU A 53 3.56 2.85 7.73
CA LEU A 53 2.63 2.52 6.65
C LEU A 53 3.38 1.87 5.50
N VAL A 54 2.79 0.78 4.98
CA VAL A 54 3.30 0.00 3.86
C VAL A 54 2.19 -0.23 2.83
N TYR A 55 2.54 -0.30 1.56
CA TYR A 55 1.73 -0.94 0.53
C TYR A 55 1.82 -2.44 0.72
N GLU A 56 0.67 -3.10 0.72
CA GLU A 56 0.60 -4.55 0.59
C GLU A 56 0.53 -4.90 -0.88
N CYS A 57 1.50 -5.69 -1.34
CA CYS A 57 1.74 -5.94 -2.75
C CYS A 57 1.63 -7.44 -3.04
N LEU A 58 0.79 -7.83 -4.01
CA LEU A 58 0.65 -9.21 -4.48
C LEU A 58 1.39 -9.40 -5.80
N PHE A 59 2.37 -10.29 -5.82
CA PHE A 59 3.10 -10.67 -7.03
C PHE A 59 2.39 -11.78 -7.80
N GLU A 60 2.75 -11.95 -9.08
CA GLU A 60 2.16 -12.97 -9.97
C GLU A 60 2.35 -14.40 -9.49
N ASP A 61 3.40 -14.67 -8.69
CA ASP A 61 3.64 -15.97 -8.07
C ASP A 61 2.82 -16.22 -6.79
N GLY A 62 1.93 -15.27 -6.43
CA GLY A 62 1.09 -15.35 -5.24
C GLY A 62 1.79 -14.91 -3.94
N PHE A 63 3.06 -14.50 -4.00
CA PHE A 63 3.77 -13.99 -2.83
C PHE A 63 3.28 -12.58 -2.49
N ILE A 64 3.11 -12.32 -1.18
CA ILE A 64 2.75 -11.00 -0.65
C ILE A 64 3.97 -10.36 -0.02
N ASP A 65 4.22 -9.10 -0.36
CA ASP A 65 5.27 -8.30 0.24
C ASP A 65 4.78 -6.91 0.67
N TYR A 66 5.62 -6.20 1.42
CA TYR A 66 5.29 -4.93 2.04
C TYR A 66 6.29 -3.85 1.70
N VAL A 67 5.88 -2.85 0.91
CA VAL A 67 6.73 -1.74 0.49
C VAL A 67 6.42 -0.50 1.33
N PRO A 68 7.39 0.07 2.08
CA PRO A 68 7.15 1.29 2.84
C PRO A 68 6.71 2.46 1.96
N LEU A 69 5.67 3.19 2.37
CA LEU A 69 5.20 4.39 1.63
C LEU A 69 6.28 5.48 1.54
N SER A 70 7.21 5.52 2.50
CA SER A 70 8.33 6.46 2.47
C SER A 70 9.37 6.13 1.40
N ASP A 71 9.34 4.91 0.87
CA ASP A 71 10.37 4.37 -0.02
C ASP A 71 10.04 4.55 -1.51
N ILE A 72 8.99 5.31 -1.85
CA ILE A 72 8.47 5.49 -3.21
C ILE A 72 9.52 5.94 -4.25
N LYS A 73 10.63 6.56 -3.84
CA LYS A 73 11.72 6.94 -4.76
C LYS A 73 12.45 5.73 -5.36
N ASN A 74 12.30 4.56 -4.75
CA ASN A 74 12.88 3.30 -5.19
C ASN A 74 11.91 2.45 -6.03
N TYR A 75 10.69 2.93 -6.26
CA TYR A 75 9.65 2.19 -6.96
C TYR A 75 8.96 3.05 -8.01
N LEU A 76 8.51 2.41 -9.08
CA LEU A 76 7.60 2.96 -10.07
C LEU A 76 6.21 2.45 -9.75
N ILE A 77 5.24 3.35 -9.67
CA ILE A 77 3.82 3.03 -9.43
C ILE A 77 3.03 3.52 -10.64
N GLU A 78 2.24 2.62 -11.24
CA GLU A 78 1.46 2.88 -12.45
C GLU A 78 0.06 2.25 -12.37
N PRO A 79 -0.91 2.75 -13.15
CA PRO A 79 -2.15 2.02 -13.38
C PRO A 79 -1.87 0.61 -13.96
N ARG A 80 -2.66 -0.37 -13.53
CA ARG A 80 -2.54 -1.78 -13.91
C ARG A 80 -2.90 -1.99 -15.37
#